data_AF-A0A3P3EZH6-F1
#
_entry.id   AF-A0A3P3EZH6-F1
#
_cell.length_a   1.000
_cell.length_b   1.000
_cell.length_c   1.000
_cell.angle_alpha   90.00
_cell.angle_beta   90.00
_cell.angle_gamma   90.00
#
_symmetry.space_group_name_H-M   'P 1'
#
loop_
_entity.id
_entity.type
_entity.pdbx_description
1 polymer ?
#
loop_
_entity_poly.entity_id
_entity_poly.type
_entity_poly.pdbx_seq_one_letter_code
_entity_poly.pdbx_strand_id
1 'polypeptide(L)'
;MYRTGSRKKQDGAVIVTVALVLLFLLGFMGIALDFGRLFIVKTELQTALDSCALSAAQELDGASDALTRATSAGKTAADLNKINFQGAATGIAETNIVFSDSLIGTYSHTFTPVANARYAKCLHTKSGIAPWILHALSAFSGNSTYGASQSVAAVAVATRAPSQTNCLVPVGICQKSTAPGWGFARGEWIEGVTNENDDVESGQFHWVDFTGSGGGAREIKDLLTSSGQCGLPGMETDVGKAGKTNGAVAAWNTRFGIYQGSLSAATAIPDQTGYAWYADSAAAINPGRYDDPGSNGFTAKRNAFAPYEGDNQNPDTKNLKTQGNFSSTDYTKGANRRVVTTAVVDCPSITLKGFACMLMLHPLEKNASGKKSKMWLEFIGNAESVGSPCATAGLAGGTSGPKVPTLVQ
;
A
#
# COMPACT_ATOMS: atom_id res chain seq x y z
N MET A 1 1.94 17.18 -96.18
CA MET A 1 1.40 15.97 -95.51
C MET A 1 1.91 15.98 -94.07
N TYR A 2 1.15 16.55 -93.13
CA TYR A 2 1.54 16.58 -91.70
C TYR A 2 0.58 15.66 -90.94
N ARG A 3 1.11 14.57 -90.38
CA ARG A 3 0.37 13.60 -89.58
C ARG A 3 0.50 14.03 -88.12
N THR A 4 -0.52 14.66 -87.55
CA THR A 4 -0.58 14.97 -86.12
C THR A 4 -0.99 13.71 -85.35
N GLY A 5 -0.04 13.11 -84.64
CA GLY A 5 -0.29 12.00 -83.74
C GLY A 5 -1.07 12.46 -82.50
N SER A 6 -2.29 11.97 -82.35
CA SER A 6 -3.08 12.14 -81.13
C SER A 6 -2.42 11.36 -79.98
N ARG A 7 -1.87 12.08 -78.98
CA ARG A 7 -1.51 11.49 -77.69
C ARG A 7 -2.82 11.18 -76.94
N LYS A 8 -3.24 9.91 -76.93
CA LYS A 8 -4.30 9.43 -76.03
C LYS A 8 -3.87 9.70 -74.58
N LYS A 9 -4.61 10.56 -73.87
CA LYS A 9 -4.44 10.79 -72.44
C LYS A 9 -4.83 9.54 -71.66
N GLN A 10 -3.95 9.04 -70.80
CA GLN A 10 -4.18 7.88 -69.94
C GLN A 10 -4.89 8.26 -68.64
N ASP A 11 -6.04 8.93 -68.73
CA ASP A 11 -6.73 9.46 -67.54
C ASP A 11 -7.41 8.36 -66.70
N GLY A 12 -7.57 7.14 -67.22
CA GLY A 12 -8.21 6.01 -66.51
C GLY A 12 -7.26 5.12 -65.68
N ALA A 13 -5.97 5.05 -66.03
CA ALA A 13 -5.01 4.19 -65.33
C ALA A 13 -4.70 4.71 -63.91
N VAL A 14 -4.74 6.03 -63.74
CA VAL A 14 -4.44 6.70 -62.47
C VAL A 14 -5.47 6.31 -61.39
N ILE A 15 -6.76 6.24 -61.73
CA ILE A 15 -7.83 5.90 -60.77
C ILE A 15 -7.63 4.48 -60.22
N VAL A 16 -7.27 3.52 -61.07
CA VAL A 16 -7.02 2.13 -60.64
C VAL A 16 -5.82 2.07 -59.71
N THR A 17 -4.74 2.76 -60.03
CA THR A 17 -3.55 2.80 -59.17
C THR A 17 -3.84 3.47 -57.82
N VAL A 18 -4.59 4.58 -57.81
CA VAL A 18 -4.98 5.28 -56.57
C VAL A 18 -5.89 4.40 -55.71
N ALA A 19 -6.88 3.72 -56.31
CA ALA A 19 -7.76 2.82 -55.59
C ALA A 19 -7.01 1.66 -54.93
N LEU A 20 -6.05 1.05 -55.64
CA LEU A 20 -5.21 -0.02 -55.09
C LEU A 20 -4.33 0.49 -53.95
N VAL A 21 -3.69 1.65 -54.10
CA VAL A 21 -2.86 2.24 -53.04
C VAL A 21 -3.70 2.56 -51.80
N LEU A 22 -4.89 3.15 -51.97
CA LEU A 22 -5.80 3.42 -50.85
C LEU A 22 -6.22 2.13 -50.14
N LEU A 23 -6.52 1.06 -50.89
CA LEU A 23 -6.85 -0.24 -50.31
C LEU A 23 -5.70 -0.77 -49.43
N PHE A 24 -4.45 -0.70 -49.92
CA PHE A 24 -3.29 -1.10 -49.13
C PHE A 24 -3.10 -0.22 -47.89
N LEU A 25 -3.23 1.10 -48.01
CA LEU A 25 -3.12 2.02 -46.88
C LEU A 25 -4.17 1.72 -45.80
N LEU A 26 -5.42 1.46 -46.18
CA LEU A 26 -6.48 1.07 -45.25
C LEU A 26 -6.18 -0.29 -44.59
N GLY A 27 -5.63 -1.24 -45.34
CA GLY A 27 -5.17 -2.51 -44.80
C GLY A 27 -4.08 -2.34 -43.73
N PHE A 28 -3.07 -1.52 -44.00
CA PHE A 28 -2.01 -1.21 -43.02
C PHE A 28 -2.54 -0.46 -41.80
N MET A 29 -3.47 0.48 -41.99
CA MET A 29 -4.14 1.16 -40.88
C MET A 29 -4.91 0.18 -40.01
N GLY A 30 -5.57 -0.81 -40.62
CA GLY A 30 -6.28 -1.87 -39.91
C GLY A 30 -5.37 -2.68 -38.99
N ILE A 31 -4.25 -3.14 -39.54
CA ILE A 31 -3.20 -3.84 -38.79
C ILE A 31 -2.70 -2.95 -37.65
N ALA A 32 -2.38 -1.69 -37.93
CA ALA A 32 -1.86 -0.76 -36.93
C ALA A 32 -2.84 -0.56 -35.75
N LEU A 33 -4.15 -0.49 -36.01
CA LEU A 33 -5.16 -0.36 -34.96
C LEU A 33 -5.30 -1.64 -34.13
N ASP A 34 -5.33 -2.81 -34.77
CA ASP A 34 -5.43 -4.10 -34.06
C ASP A 34 -4.21 -4.35 -33.16
N PHE A 35 -3.00 -4.13 -33.68
CA PHE A 35 -1.78 -4.23 -32.88
C PHE A 35 -1.72 -3.12 -31.82
N GLY A 36 -2.09 -1.89 -32.15
CA GLY A 36 -2.14 -0.78 -31.20
C GLY A 36 -3.01 -1.10 -29.98
N ARG A 37 -4.19 -1.70 -30.20
CA ARG A 37 -5.04 -2.21 -29.11
C ARG A 37 -4.34 -3.29 -28.28
N LEU A 38 -3.67 -4.26 -28.90
CA LEU A 38 -2.95 -5.30 -28.16
C LEU A 38 -1.83 -4.72 -27.29
N PHE A 39 -1.08 -3.74 -27.82
CA PHE A 39 -0.06 -3.03 -27.06
C PHE A 39 -0.66 -2.28 -25.86
N ILE A 40 -1.77 -1.57 -26.05
CA ILE A 40 -2.46 -0.86 -24.97
C ILE A 40 -2.92 -1.83 -23.89
N VAL A 41 -3.58 -2.93 -24.27
CA VAL A 41 -4.01 -3.96 -23.30
C VAL A 41 -2.82 -4.53 -22.55
N LYS A 42 -1.70 -4.78 -23.24
CA LYS A 42 -0.47 -5.29 -22.60
C LYS A 42 0.08 -4.29 -21.59
N THR A 43 0.16 -3.00 -21.95
CA THR A 43 0.69 -1.97 -21.04
C THR A 43 -0.23 -1.75 -19.84
N GLU A 44 -1.55 -1.72 -20.05
CA GLU A 44 -2.52 -1.59 -18.95
C GLU A 44 -2.47 -2.81 -18.02
N LEU A 45 -2.33 -4.02 -18.58
CA LEU A 45 -2.18 -5.24 -17.80
C LEU A 45 -0.87 -5.27 -17.00
N GLN A 46 0.22 -4.72 -17.56
CA GLN A 46 1.49 -4.59 -16.85
C GLN A 46 1.34 -3.65 -15.64
N THR A 47 0.74 -2.46 -15.82
CA THR A 47 0.46 -1.54 -14.71
C THR A 47 -0.36 -2.19 -13.60
N ALA A 48 -1.37 -2.99 -13.97
CA ALA A 48 -2.15 -3.75 -13.00
C ALA A 48 -1.30 -4.76 -12.21
N LEU A 49 -0.43 -5.51 -12.88
CA LEU A 49 0.43 -6.49 -12.22
C LEU A 49 1.54 -5.86 -11.39
N ASP A 50 2.09 -4.73 -11.82
CA ASP A 50 3.06 -3.96 -11.05
C ASP A 50 2.45 -3.50 -9.72
N SER A 51 1.23 -2.94 -9.77
CA SER A 51 0.50 -2.55 -8.57
C SER A 51 0.16 -3.75 -7.68
N CYS A 52 -0.21 -4.89 -8.28
CA CYS A 52 -0.46 -6.14 -7.58
C CYS A 52 0.77 -6.62 -6.81
N ALA A 53 1.92 -6.69 -7.49
CA ALA A 53 3.15 -7.18 -6.91
C ALA A 53 3.63 -6.26 -5.79
N LEU A 54 3.61 -4.94 -6.00
CA LEU A 54 4.00 -3.96 -4.98
C LEU A 54 3.12 -4.04 -3.73
N SER A 55 1.79 -4.05 -3.88
CA SER A 55 0.88 -4.16 -2.75
C SER A 55 0.98 -5.52 -2.05
N ALA A 56 1.18 -6.61 -2.79
CA ALA A 56 1.42 -7.92 -2.20
C ALA A 56 2.75 -7.98 -1.43
N ALA A 57 3.83 -7.43 -1.99
CA ALA A 57 5.14 -7.39 -1.34
C ALA A 57 5.13 -6.55 -0.06
N GLN A 58 4.33 -5.48 0.00
CA GLN A 58 4.17 -4.66 1.20
C GLN A 58 3.71 -5.47 2.43
N GLU A 59 2.88 -6.48 2.20
CA GLU A 59 2.30 -7.31 3.26
C GLU A 59 3.20 -8.46 3.73
N LEU A 60 4.36 -8.67 3.07
CA LEU A 60 5.33 -9.71 3.44
C LEU A 60 6.16 -9.31 4.66
N ASP A 61 5.51 -9.25 5.81
CA ASP A 61 6.09 -8.90 7.11
C ASP A 61 6.62 -10.11 7.91
N GLY A 62 6.35 -11.33 7.42
CA GLY A 62 6.77 -12.58 8.05
C GLY A 62 5.78 -13.15 9.06
N ALA A 63 4.67 -12.46 9.34
CA ALA A 63 3.60 -12.99 10.17
C ALA A 63 2.90 -14.18 9.48
N SER A 64 2.27 -15.08 10.24
CA SER A 64 1.66 -16.30 9.70
C SER A 64 0.54 -16.04 8.68
N ASP A 65 -0.07 -14.86 8.73
CA ASP A 65 -1.15 -14.40 7.86
C ASP A 65 -0.69 -13.54 6.67
N ALA A 66 0.63 -13.33 6.53
CA ALA A 66 1.20 -12.45 5.51
C ALA A 66 0.77 -12.80 4.08
N LEU A 67 0.68 -14.08 3.71
CA LEU A 67 0.31 -14.48 2.34
C LEU A 67 -1.15 -14.20 2.03
N THR A 68 -2.04 -14.39 3.00
CA THR A 68 -3.47 -14.08 2.86
C THR A 68 -3.66 -12.58 2.65
N ARG A 69 -2.99 -11.75 3.46
CA ARG A 69 -3.02 -10.30 3.29
C ARG A 69 -2.42 -9.87 1.96
N ALA A 70 -1.25 -10.40 1.60
CA ALA A 70 -0.57 -10.09 0.36
C ALA A 70 -1.43 -10.42 -0.87
N THR A 71 -2.14 -11.56 -0.83
CA THR A 71 -3.08 -11.95 -1.88
C THR A 71 -4.24 -10.95 -1.98
N SER A 72 -4.87 -10.62 -0.86
CA SER A 72 -6.00 -9.66 -0.83
C SER A 72 -5.59 -8.26 -1.29
N ALA A 73 -4.44 -7.76 -0.80
CA ALA A 73 -3.89 -6.46 -1.14
C ALA A 73 -3.48 -6.39 -2.62
N GLY A 74 -2.74 -7.41 -3.09
CA GLY A 74 -2.34 -7.50 -4.50
C GLY A 74 -3.53 -7.58 -5.44
N LYS A 75 -4.54 -8.38 -5.11
CA LYS A 75 -5.77 -8.47 -5.91
C LYS A 75 -6.52 -7.15 -5.96
N THR A 76 -6.69 -6.49 -4.83
CA THR A 76 -7.41 -5.21 -4.74
C THR A 76 -6.68 -4.13 -5.55
N ALA A 77 -5.35 -4.05 -5.43
CA ALA A 77 -4.54 -3.12 -6.22
C ALA A 77 -4.65 -3.39 -7.74
N ALA A 78 -4.63 -4.66 -8.14
CA ALA A 78 -4.80 -5.04 -9.53
C ALA A 78 -6.18 -4.66 -10.08
N ASP A 79 -7.25 -4.86 -9.30
CA ASP A 79 -8.64 -4.61 -9.70
C ASP A 79 -8.96 -3.10 -9.83
N LEU A 80 -8.17 -2.22 -9.20
CA LEU A 80 -8.25 -0.76 -9.40
C LEU A 80 -7.77 -0.34 -10.79
N ASN A 81 -6.91 -1.13 -11.42
CA ASN A 81 -6.39 -0.85 -12.76
C ASN A 81 -7.25 -1.58 -13.79
N LYS A 82 -7.92 -0.83 -14.68
CA LYS A 82 -8.72 -1.43 -15.76
C LYS A 82 -7.84 -1.62 -17.01
N ILE A 83 -8.27 -2.55 -17.87
CA ILE A 83 -7.59 -2.90 -19.13
C ILE A 83 -8.53 -2.71 -20.32
N ASN A 84 -7.96 -2.81 -21.53
CA ASN A 84 -8.64 -2.61 -22.79
C ASN A 84 -9.32 -1.23 -22.85
N PHE A 85 -8.50 -0.18 -22.79
CA PHE A 85 -8.93 1.23 -22.76
C PHE A 85 -9.77 1.54 -21.52
N GLN A 86 -9.34 1.03 -20.36
CA GLN A 86 -10.06 1.15 -19.09
C GLN A 86 -11.50 0.59 -19.09
N GLY A 87 -11.87 -0.20 -20.11
CA GLY A 87 -13.23 -0.70 -20.31
C GLY A 87 -13.53 -2.05 -19.66
N ALA A 88 -12.50 -2.78 -19.20
CA ALA A 88 -12.66 -4.11 -18.63
C ALA A 88 -11.83 -4.29 -17.35
N ALA A 89 -12.30 -5.14 -16.44
CA ALA A 89 -11.50 -5.60 -15.32
C ALA A 89 -10.33 -6.46 -15.80
N THR A 90 -9.23 -6.45 -15.04
CA THR A 90 -8.04 -7.27 -15.31
C THR A 90 -8.36 -8.75 -15.28
N GLY A 91 -9.18 -9.20 -14.32
CA GLY A 91 -9.59 -10.59 -14.17
C GLY A 91 -8.53 -11.46 -13.49
N ILE A 92 -7.64 -10.85 -12.70
CA ILE A 92 -6.64 -11.57 -11.89
C ILE A 92 -7.33 -12.43 -10.83
N ALA A 93 -6.93 -13.70 -10.79
CA ALA A 93 -7.33 -14.65 -9.75
C ALA A 93 -6.32 -14.63 -8.60
N GLU A 94 -6.73 -15.02 -7.40
CA GLU A 94 -5.85 -15.12 -6.23
C GLU A 94 -4.67 -16.07 -6.48
N THR A 95 -4.89 -17.15 -7.23
CA THR A 95 -3.85 -18.12 -7.63
C THR A 95 -2.80 -17.56 -8.58
N ASN A 96 -3.04 -16.38 -9.16
CA ASN A 96 -2.06 -15.66 -9.97
C ASN A 96 -1.04 -14.89 -9.10
N ILE A 97 -1.30 -14.76 -7.80
CA ILE A 97 -0.43 -14.11 -6.82
C ILE A 97 0.33 -15.19 -6.07
N VAL A 98 1.63 -15.26 -6.30
CA VAL A 98 2.48 -16.36 -5.82
C VAL A 98 3.74 -15.81 -5.14
N PHE A 99 4.30 -16.58 -4.22
CA PHE A 99 5.34 -16.11 -3.31
C PHE A 99 6.58 -17.00 -3.34
N SER A 100 7.74 -16.43 -3.05
CA SER A 100 9.02 -17.12 -2.94
C SER A 100 9.93 -16.46 -1.89
N ASP A 101 10.97 -17.17 -1.46
CA ASP A 101 12.07 -16.65 -0.66
C ASP A 101 13.21 -16.04 -1.52
N SER A 102 13.22 -16.32 -2.83
CA SER A 102 14.24 -15.87 -3.78
C SER A 102 13.62 -15.34 -5.08
N LEU A 103 14.27 -14.34 -5.68
CA LEU A 103 13.84 -13.75 -6.97
C LEU A 103 13.73 -14.80 -8.07
N ILE A 104 14.71 -15.70 -8.15
CA ILE A 104 14.80 -16.79 -9.14
C ILE A 104 14.31 -18.14 -8.58
N GLY A 105 13.64 -18.12 -7.43
CA GLY A 105 13.18 -19.31 -6.74
C GLY A 105 11.91 -19.93 -7.32
N THR A 106 11.46 -21.01 -6.69
CA THR A 106 10.14 -21.58 -6.95
C THR A 106 9.08 -20.71 -6.30
N TYR A 107 8.05 -20.35 -7.07
CA TYR A 107 6.93 -19.56 -6.57
C TYR A 107 5.71 -20.45 -6.33
N SER A 108 5.04 -20.25 -5.20
CA SER A 108 3.78 -20.93 -4.87
C SER A 108 2.80 -19.96 -4.23
N HIS A 109 1.51 -20.13 -4.51
CA HIS A 109 0.44 -19.39 -3.83
C HIS A 109 0.40 -19.73 -2.33
N THR A 110 0.69 -20.99 -1.99
CA THR A 110 0.73 -21.52 -0.62
C THR A 110 2.17 -21.74 -0.16
N PHE A 111 3.02 -20.73 -0.32
CA PHE A 111 4.44 -20.82 0.04
C PHE A 111 4.64 -21.13 1.53
N THR A 112 5.55 -22.05 1.85
CA THR A 112 5.90 -22.42 3.22
C THR A 112 7.41 -22.58 3.34
N PRO A 113 8.04 -22.13 4.46
CA PRO A 113 7.44 -21.43 5.60
C PRO A 113 7.06 -19.96 5.28
N VAL A 114 5.88 -19.50 5.74
CA VAL A 114 5.37 -18.14 5.48
C VAL A 114 6.36 -17.05 5.92
N ALA A 115 7.01 -17.25 7.07
CA ALA A 115 8.00 -16.32 7.62
C ALA A 115 9.19 -16.04 6.68
N ASN A 116 9.44 -16.91 5.69
CA ASN A 116 10.52 -16.78 4.72
C ASN A 116 10.09 -16.16 3.39
N ALA A 117 8.80 -15.89 3.17
CA ALA A 117 8.35 -15.24 1.94
C ALA A 117 8.93 -13.82 1.84
N ARG A 118 9.65 -13.53 0.75
CA ARG A 118 10.30 -12.24 0.49
C ARG A 118 9.93 -11.63 -0.85
N TYR A 119 9.50 -12.44 -1.81
CA TYR A 119 9.13 -12.02 -3.15
C TYR A 119 7.67 -12.34 -3.41
N ALA A 120 6.92 -11.36 -3.91
CA ALA A 120 5.57 -11.54 -4.45
C ALA A 120 5.61 -11.39 -5.96
N LYS A 121 5.04 -12.35 -6.68
CA LYS A 121 4.92 -12.34 -8.13
C LYS A 121 3.45 -12.39 -8.51
N CYS A 122 3.01 -11.43 -9.31
CA CYS A 122 1.71 -11.46 -9.95
C CYS A 122 1.89 -11.76 -11.44
N LEU A 123 1.14 -12.73 -11.97
CA LEU A 123 1.21 -13.12 -13.38
C LEU A 123 -0.18 -13.36 -13.97
N HIS A 124 -0.48 -12.76 -15.12
CA HIS A 124 -1.78 -12.96 -15.74
C HIS A 124 -1.69 -12.93 -17.26
N THR A 125 -2.52 -13.76 -17.91
CA THR A 125 -2.65 -13.81 -19.36
C THR A 125 -4.08 -13.45 -19.74
N LYS A 126 -4.26 -12.31 -20.42
CA LYS A 126 -5.53 -11.92 -21.00
C LYS A 126 -5.67 -12.56 -22.38
N SER A 127 -6.59 -13.52 -22.50
CA SER A 127 -6.96 -14.16 -23.76
C SER A 127 -8.25 -13.56 -24.35
N GLY A 128 -8.58 -13.96 -25.58
CA GLY A 128 -9.85 -13.59 -26.23
C GLY A 128 -9.88 -12.18 -26.82
N ILE A 129 -8.72 -11.58 -27.11
CA ILE A 129 -8.67 -10.27 -27.75
C ILE A 129 -8.84 -10.46 -29.25
N ALA A 130 -10.09 -10.40 -29.70
CA ALA A 130 -10.40 -10.46 -31.13
C ALA A 130 -9.89 -9.19 -31.85
N PRO A 131 -9.19 -9.32 -32.98
CA PRO A 131 -8.89 -8.18 -33.84
C PRO A 131 -10.21 -7.60 -34.39
N TRP A 132 -10.26 -6.29 -34.61
CA TRP A 132 -11.40 -5.63 -35.21
C TRP A 132 -11.32 -5.68 -36.74
N ILE A 133 -10.17 -5.30 -37.31
CA ILE A 133 -10.08 -5.04 -38.75
C ILE A 133 -9.53 -6.26 -39.49
N LEU A 134 -8.54 -6.97 -38.93
CA LEU A 134 -8.09 -8.27 -39.45
C LEU A 134 -9.20 -9.33 -39.44
N HIS A 135 -10.19 -9.21 -38.55
CA HIS A 135 -11.36 -10.09 -38.57
C HIS A 135 -12.17 -9.93 -39.86
N ALA A 136 -12.26 -8.74 -40.45
CA ALA A 136 -12.91 -8.54 -41.75
C ALA A 136 -12.10 -9.18 -42.90
N LEU A 137 -10.77 -9.21 -42.81
CA LEU A 137 -9.92 -9.93 -43.78
C LEU A 137 -10.14 -11.44 -43.73
N SER A 138 -10.57 -11.99 -42.59
CA SER A 138 -10.92 -13.42 -42.49
C SER A 138 -12.12 -13.76 -43.40
N ALA A 139 -13.12 -12.89 -43.46
CA ALA A 139 -14.29 -13.06 -44.33
C ALA A 139 -13.94 -12.90 -45.82
N PHE A 140 -13.01 -12.00 -46.15
CA PHE A 140 -12.59 -11.76 -47.54
C PHE A 140 -11.63 -12.83 -48.08
N SER A 141 -10.67 -13.26 -47.27
CA SER A 141 -9.65 -14.23 -47.68
C SER A 141 -10.06 -15.69 -47.49
N GLY A 142 -11.14 -15.96 -46.72
CA GLY A 142 -11.52 -17.30 -46.27
C GLY A 142 -10.55 -17.90 -45.23
N ASN A 143 -9.50 -17.18 -44.85
CA ASN A 143 -8.52 -17.63 -43.87
C ASN A 143 -8.91 -17.14 -42.47
N SER A 144 -9.41 -18.05 -41.64
CA SER A 144 -9.84 -17.76 -40.26
C SER A 144 -8.70 -17.27 -39.34
N THR A 145 -7.43 -17.48 -39.71
CA THR A 145 -6.25 -17.02 -38.95
C THR A 145 -6.27 -15.51 -38.72
N TYR A 146 -6.72 -14.73 -39.70
CA TYR A 146 -6.78 -13.27 -39.55
C TYR A 146 -7.81 -12.82 -38.51
N GLY A 147 -8.84 -13.62 -38.26
CA GLY A 147 -9.86 -13.35 -37.23
C GLY A 147 -9.57 -14.01 -35.88
N ALA A 148 -8.47 -14.75 -35.74
CA ALA A 148 -8.15 -15.48 -34.53
C ALA A 148 -7.87 -14.53 -33.36
N SER A 149 -8.46 -14.85 -32.21
CA SER A 149 -8.26 -14.08 -30.99
C SER A 149 -6.81 -14.19 -30.52
N GLN A 150 -6.28 -13.07 -30.06
CA GLN A 150 -4.94 -12.95 -29.53
C GLN A 150 -4.95 -12.97 -28.01
N SER A 151 -3.77 -13.16 -27.42
CA SER A 151 -3.57 -13.10 -25.98
C SER A 151 -2.34 -12.27 -25.65
N VAL A 152 -2.38 -11.60 -24.50
CA VAL A 152 -1.24 -10.87 -23.95
C VAL A 152 -1.00 -11.31 -22.53
N ALA A 153 0.27 -11.57 -22.20
CA ALA A 153 0.71 -11.89 -20.86
C ALA A 153 1.53 -10.74 -20.28
N ALA A 154 1.43 -10.58 -18.97
CA ALA A 154 2.27 -9.71 -18.18
C ALA A 154 2.66 -10.42 -16.88
N VAL A 155 3.76 -9.97 -16.29
CA VAL A 155 4.31 -10.49 -15.04
C VAL A 155 5.00 -9.34 -14.31
N ALA A 156 4.88 -9.31 -13.00
CA ALA A 156 5.61 -8.38 -12.16
C ALA A 156 6.09 -9.12 -10.91
N VAL A 157 7.32 -8.83 -10.48
CA VAL A 157 7.87 -9.35 -9.22
C VAL A 157 8.29 -8.18 -8.35
N ALA A 158 7.87 -8.21 -7.09
CA ALA A 158 8.26 -7.21 -6.11
C ALA A 158 8.80 -7.84 -4.83
N THR A 159 9.62 -7.06 -4.12
CA THR A 159 10.13 -7.39 -2.79
C THR A 159 10.13 -6.14 -1.90
N ARG A 160 10.56 -6.27 -0.66
CA ARG A 160 10.77 -5.17 0.29
C ARG A 160 12.26 -4.85 0.35
N ALA A 161 12.65 -3.67 -0.10
CA ALA A 161 14.03 -3.21 -0.10
C ALA A 161 14.22 -1.97 0.79
N PRO A 162 15.45 -1.67 1.25
CA PRO A 162 15.72 -0.41 1.94
C PRO A 162 15.39 0.79 1.05
N SER A 163 14.82 1.81 1.68
CA SER A 163 14.34 3.03 1.05
C SER A 163 15.41 4.11 0.88
N GLN A 164 15.29 4.95 -0.14
CA GLN A 164 15.87 6.30 -0.16
C GLN A 164 15.00 7.31 0.59
N THR A 165 13.68 7.17 0.50
CA THR A 165 12.71 8.01 1.23
C THR A 165 11.66 7.12 1.88
N ASN A 166 11.22 7.49 3.08
CA ASN A 166 10.17 6.77 3.81
C ASN A 166 9.03 7.70 4.16
N CYS A 167 7.83 7.13 4.23
CA CYS A 167 6.68 7.80 4.81
C CYS A 167 6.58 7.44 6.30
N LEU A 168 6.57 8.44 7.18
CA LEU A 168 6.42 8.22 8.61
C LEU A 168 5.03 8.64 9.07
N VAL A 169 4.48 7.92 10.04
CA VAL A 169 3.33 8.46 10.78
C VAL A 169 3.80 9.66 11.63
N PRO A 170 2.94 10.64 11.92
CA PRO A 170 3.28 11.85 12.70
C PRO A 170 3.45 11.55 14.19
N VAL A 171 4.32 10.60 14.51
CA VAL A 171 4.70 10.18 15.86
C VAL A 171 6.22 10.11 15.96
N GLY A 172 6.77 10.78 16.97
CA GLY A 172 8.18 10.79 17.33
C GLY A 172 8.37 10.14 18.69
N ILE A 173 9.25 9.15 18.76
CA ILE A 173 9.59 8.43 19.99
C ILE A 173 10.86 9.01 20.57
N CYS A 174 10.82 9.43 21.82
CA CYS A 174 11.99 9.86 22.57
C CYS A 174 12.86 8.64 22.87
N GLN A 175 14.09 8.65 22.35
CA GLN A 175 15.08 7.62 22.68
C GLN A 175 15.22 7.46 24.20
N LYS A 176 15.11 6.22 24.69
CA LYS A 176 15.22 5.89 26.13
C LYS A 176 16.67 5.78 26.58
N SER A 177 17.52 5.21 25.73
CA SER A 177 18.98 5.20 25.91
C SER A 177 19.68 4.85 24.60
N THR A 178 21.02 4.92 24.57
CA THR A 178 21.85 4.49 23.42
C THR A 178 22.00 2.97 23.30
N ALA A 179 21.34 2.19 24.17
CA ALA A 179 21.32 0.74 24.05
C ALA A 179 20.61 0.29 22.75
N PRO A 180 20.90 -0.92 22.23
CA PRO A 180 20.18 -1.50 21.09
C PRO A 180 18.66 -1.42 21.27
N GLY A 181 17.94 -1.18 20.17
CA GLY A 181 16.49 -0.96 20.22
C GLY A 181 16.10 0.38 20.85
N TRP A 182 17.00 1.36 20.88
CA TRP A 182 16.77 2.71 21.43
C TRP A 182 16.47 2.70 22.95
N GLY A 183 16.85 1.61 23.63
CA GLY A 183 16.56 1.36 25.05
C GLY A 183 15.22 0.69 25.32
N PHE A 184 14.43 0.36 24.29
CA PHE A 184 13.15 -0.34 24.44
C PHE A 184 13.28 -1.85 24.23
N ALA A 185 12.51 -2.62 24.99
CA ALA A 185 12.36 -4.06 24.79
C ALA A 185 11.24 -4.36 23.79
N ARG A 186 11.40 -5.40 22.97
CA ARG A 186 10.33 -5.88 22.08
C ARG A 186 9.11 -6.29 22.90
N GLY A 187 7.94 -5.77 22.56
CA GLY A 187 6.68 -5.93 23.29
C GLY A 187 6.43 -4.88 24.37
N GLU A 188 7.37 -3.96 24.65
CA GLU A 188 7.21 -2.88 25.62
C GLU A 188 6.16 -1.87 25.12
N TRP A 189 5.14 -1.56 25.93
CA TRP A 189 4.24 -0.46 25.61
C TRP A 189 4.82 0.85 26.11
N ILE A 190 4.97 1.78 25.18
CA ILE A 190 5.46 3.13 25.37
C ILE A 190 4.24 4.03 25.58
N GLU A 191 4.30 4.92 26.57
CA GLU A 191 3.28 5.93 26.82
C GLU A 191 3.52 7.17 25.95
N GLY A 192 2.45 7.73 25.40
CA GLY A 192 2.47 8.94 24.61
C GLY A 192 1.83 10.12 25.32
N VAL A 193 2.28 11.34 25.01
CA VAL A 193 1.57 12.56 25.36
C VAL A 193 0.70 13.03 24.19
N THR A 194 -0.47 13.60 24.49
CA THR A 194 -1.44 14.07 23.48
C THR A 194 -1.60 15.59 23.46
N ASN A 195 -0.65 16.37 23.97
CA ASN A 195 -0.65 17.84 23.89
C ASN A 195 0.73 18.36 23.50
N GLU A 196 0.76 19.44 22.72
CA GLU A 196 2.00 20.12 22.28
C GLU A 196 2.75 20.76 23.45
N ASN A 197 2.06 21.16 24.53
CA ASN A 197 2.67 21.83 25.68
C ASN A 197 3.16 20.87 26.76
N ASP A 198 2.97 19.56 26.57
CA ASP A 198 3.40 18.57 27.54
C ASP A 198 4.86 18.22 27.29
N ASP A 199 5.72 18.50 28.28
CA ASP A 199 7.09 17.99 28.24
C ASP A 199 7.08 16.47 28.10
N VAL A 200 7.89 15.97 27.17
CA VAL A 200 8.00 14.56 26.82
C VAL A 200 9.31 14.05 27.37
N GLU A 201 9.23 13.03 28.21
CA GLU A 201 10.40 12.46 28.86
C GLU A 201 11.05 11.39 27.96
N SER A 202 12.30 11.08 28.25
CA SER A 202 12.99 9.94 27.63
C SER A 202 12.16 8.66 27.85
N GLY A 203 11.91 7.91 26.77
CA GLY A 203 11.06 6.72 26.84
C GLY A 203 9.56 6.97 26.65
N GLN A 204 9.13 8.17 26.27
CA GLN A 204 7.77 8.48 25.84
C GLN A 204 7.71 8.84 24.35
N PHE A 205 6.52 9.08 23.80
CA PHE A 205 6.36 9.58 22.44
C PHE A 205 5.39 10.76 22.35
N HIS A 206 5.46 11.51 21.25
CA HIS A 206 4.55 12.63 20.98
C HIS A 206 4.18 12.73 19.50
N TRP A 207 3.21 13.61 19.23
CA TRP A 207 2.87 14.00 17.87
C TRP A 207 3.98 14.86 17.26
N VAL A 208 4.36 14.55 16.03
CA VAL A 208 5.35 15.34 15.28
C VAL A 208 4.66 16.06 14.14
N ASP A 209 4.86 17.36 14.07
CA ASP A 209 4.55 18.21 12.92
C ASP A 209 5.81 18.33 12.06
N PHE A 210 5.80 17.76 10.85
CA PHE A 210 6.98 17.68 10.02
C PHE A 210 7.22 18.95 9.17
N THR A 211 6.26 19.89 9.09
CA THR A 211 6.41 21.12 8.28
C THR A 211 6.76 22.39 9.07
N GLY A 212 7.26 22.23 10.31
CA GLY A 212 7.78 23.34 11.10
C GLY A 212 6.65 24.21 11.67
N SER A 213 6.47 25.45 11.20
CA SER A 213 5.44 26.38 11.69
C SER A 213 4.16 26.41 10.85
N GLY A 214 4.10 25.64 9.76
CA GLY A 214 2.90 25.43 8.94
C GLY A 214 2.22 24.10 9.29
N GLY A 215 1.04 23.83 8.74
CA GLY A 215 0.41 22.49 8.84
C GLY A 215 -0.41 22.23 10.10
N GLY A 216 0.22 22.12 11.27
CA GLY A 216 -0.43 21.88 12.55
C GLY A 216 -1.36 20.65 12.53
N ALA A 217 -2.50 20.75 13.21
CA ALA A 217 -3.39 19.59 13.38
C ALA A 217 -4.05 19.10 12.08
N ARG A 218 -4.14 19.97 11.05
CA ARG A 218 -4.65 19.57 9.73
C ARG A 218 -3.67 18.65 9.01
N GLU A 219 -2.39 18.98 9.04
CA GLU A 219 -1.35 18.12 8.48
C GLU A 219 -1.37 16.76 9.16
N ILE A 220 -1.33 16.71 10.49
CA ILE A 220 -1.34 15.45 11.24
C ILE A 220 -2.55 14.59 10.88
N LYS A 221 -3.74 15.19 10.72
CA LYS A 221 -4.93 14.50 10.24
C LYS A 221 -4.73 13.90 8.84
N ASP A 222 -4.24 14.69 7.89
CA ASP A 222 -4.04 14.26 6.51
C ASP A 222 -2.95 13.15 6.44
N LEU A 223 -1.88 13.26 7.23
CA LEU A 223 -0.83 12.24 7.33
C LEU A 223 -1.34 10.92 7.96
N LEU A 224 -2.17 11.00 9.00
CA LEU A 224 -2.71 9.81 9.67
C LEU A 224 -3.73 9.07 8.80
N THR A 225 -4.51 9.80 7.99
CA THR A 225 -5.49 9.20 7.07
C THR A 225 -4.86 8.70 5.78
N SER A 226 -3.65 9.16 5.42
CA SER A 226 -2.90 8.75 4.24
C SER A 226 -1.71 7.83 4.57
N SER A 227 -0.67 7.85 3.74
CA SER A 227 0.58 7.08 3.85
C SER A 227 1.58 7.64 4.87
N GLY A 228 1.32 8.82 5.45
CA GLY A 228 2.27 9.53 6.31
C GLY A 228 3.16 10.52 5.55
N GLN A 229 4.10 11.15 6.25
CA GLN A 229 4.97 12.18 5.69
C GLN A 229 6.14 11.54 4.97
N CYS A 230 6.18 11.70 3.64
CA CYS A 230 7.22 11.14 2.79
C CYS A 230 8.30 12.19 2.50
N GLY A 231 9.53 11.74 2.19
CA GLY A 231 10.59 12.63 1.72
C GLY A 231 11.18 13.54 2.80
N LEU A 232 11.22 13.05 4.05
CA LEU A 232 11.92 13.74 5.13
C LEU A 232 13.42 13.89 4.80
N PRO A 233 14.07 14.99 5.26
CA PRO A 233 15.51 15.13 5.17
C PRO A 233 16.23 13.95 5.84
N GLY A 234 17.49 13.72 5.45
CA GLY A 234 18.30 12.59 5.93
C GLY A 234 18.50 12.57 7.46
N MET A 235 19.19 11.55 7.98
CA MET A 235 19.47 11.43 9.42
C MET A 235 20.13 12.69 10.01
N GLU A 236 19.94 12.94 11.31
CA GLU A 236 20.49 14.10 12.05
C GLU A 236 19.98 15.47 11.60
N THR A 237 18.77 15.51 11.01
CA THR A 237 18.02 16.76 10.81
C THR A 237 16.85 16.86 11.78
N ASP A 238 16.51 18.08 12.17
CA ASP A 238 15.34 18.35 13.00
C ASP A 238 14.08 17.97 12.21
N VAL A 239 13.28 17.03 12.75
CA VAL A 239 12.07 16.52 12.08
C VAL A 239 10.82 17.32 12.41
N GLY A 240 11.00 18.62 12.67
CA GLY A 240 9.91 19.58 12.88
C GLY A 240 9.64 19.88 14.36
N LYS A 241 8.37 20.05 14.75
CA LYS A 241 7.97 20.50 16.10
C LYS A 241 6.96 19.55 16.76
N ALA A 242 6.74 19.73 18.06
CA ALA A 242 5.63 19.07 18.75
C ALA A 242 4.29 19.43 18.07
N GLY A 243 3.47 18.42 17.80
CA GLY A 243 2.26 18.53 16.99
C GLY A 243 1.00 18.86 17.79
N LYS A 244 0.07 19.58 17.15
CA LYS A 244 -1.26 19.90 17.70
C LYS A 244 -2.26 18.74 17.51
N THR A 245 -3.04 18.42 18.54
CA THR A 245 -3.92 17.23 18.55
C THR A 245 -5.34 17.45 18.04
N ASN A 246 -5.75 18.69 17.74
CA ASN A 246 -7.10 19.02 17.27
C ASN A 246 -7.45 18.39 15.91
N GLY A 247 -8.03 17.19 15.91
CA GLY A 247 -8.41 16.43 14.71
C GLY A 247 -7.51 15.21 14.42
N ALA A 248 -6.38 15.08 15.13
CA ALA A 248 -5.51 13.90 15.07
C ALA A 248 -6.20 12.65 15.64
N VAL A 249 -6.96 12.82 16.72
CA VAL A 249 -7.74 11.75 17.37
C VAL A 249 -8.68 11.05 16.40
N ALA A 250 -9.50 11.80 15.67
CA ALA A 250 -10.46 11.23 14.73
C ALA A 250 -9.75 10.50 13.58
N ALA A 251 -8.62 11.04 13.08
CA ALA A 251 -7.82 10.39 12.05
C ALA A 251 -7.11 9.12 12.55
N TRP A 252 -6.55 9.14 13.76
CA TRP A 252 -5.98 7.98 14.42
C TRP A 252 -7.00 6.85 14.53
N ASN A 253 -8.20 7.19 15.01
CA ASN A 253 -9.30 6.24 15.22
C ASN A 253 -9.77 5.54 13.94
N THR A 254 -9.55 6.14 12.75
CA THR A 254 -9.85 5.46 11.48
C THR A 254 -9.05 4.17 11.29
N ARG A 255 -7.83 4.07 11.85
CA ARG A 255 -7.02 2.85 11.80
C ARG A 255 -7.66 1.69 12.57
N PHE A 256 -8.57 1.99 13.49
CA PHE A 256 -9.37 1.04 14.26
C PHE A 256 -10.78 0.83 13.66
N GLY A 257 -11.08 1.46 12.52
CA GLY A 257 -12.41 1.44 11.90
C GLY A 257 -13.45 2.29 12.61
N ILE A 258 -13.02 3.30 13.37
CA ILE A 258 -13.89 4.19 14.11
C ILE A 258 -13.87 5.57 13.44
N TYR A 259 -15.03 6.04 13.02
CA TYR A 259 -15.18 7.22 12.18
C TYR A 259 -16.00 8.32 12.85
N GLN A 260 -15.60 9.56 12.59
CA GLN A 260 -16.27 10.78 13.05
C GLN A 260 -16.27 11.83 11.94
N GLY A 261 -17.30 12.68 11.93
CA GLY A 261 -17.44 13.75 10.94
C GLY A 261 -17.58 13.19 9.52
N SER A 262 -16.72 13.67 8.60
CA SER A 262 -16.73 13.26 7.19
C SER A 262 -15.84 12.05 6.86
N LEU A 263 -15.15 11.48 7.85
CA LEU A 263 -14.32 10.30 7.65
C LEU A 263 -15.19 9.04 7.51
N SER A 264 -14.75 8.10 6.68
CA SER A 264 -15.44 6.83 6.45
C SER A 264 -14.46 5.76 6.00
N ALA A 265 -14.87 4.50 6.01
CA ALA A 265 -14.06 3.40 5.48
C ALA A 265 -13.69 3.56 4.00
N ALA A 266 -14.43 4.36 3.22
CA ALA A 266 -14.11 4.65 1.84
C ALA A 266 -12.97 5.67 1.68
N THR A 267 -12.86 6.62 2.62
CA THR A 267 -11.87 7.71 2.56
C THR A 267 -10.65 7.45 3.45
N ALA A 268 -10.80 6.61 4.47
CA ALA A 268 -9.74 6.21 5.38
C ALA A 268 -9.95 4.75 5.78
N ILE A 269 -9.52 3.82 4.90
CA ILE A 269 -9.64 2.37 5.12
C ILE A 269 -9.07 1.95 6.49
N PRO A 270 -9.70 1.03 7.24
CA PRO A 270 -9.19 0.65 8.56
C PRO A 270 -8.02 -0.33 8.44
N ASP A 271 -7.47 -0.71 9.60
CA ASP A 271 -6.73 -1.97 9.67
C ASP A 271 -7.67 -3.17 9.46
N GLN A 272 -7.11 -4.34 9.20
CA GLN A 272 -7.87 -5.58 9.15
C GLN A 272 -8.42 -6.03 10.52
N THR A 273 -8.06 -5.34 11.61
CA THR A 273 -8.74 -5.49 12.89
C THR A 273 -8.94 -4.14 13.60
N GLY A 274 -10.13 -3.96 14.16
CA GLY A 274 -10.47 -2.85 15.03
C GLY A 274 -10.28 -3.14 16.52
N TYR A 275 -9.91 -4.37 16.87
CA TYR A 275 -9.79 -4.82 18.25
C TYR A 275 -8.78 -3.94 19.00
N ALA A 276 -9.16 -3.45 20.17
CA ALA A 276 -8.39 -2.44 20.89
C ALA A 276 -7.82 -3.04 22.16
N TRP A 277 -6.54 -2.82 22.43
CA TRP A 277 -5.91 -3.19 23.69
C TRP A 277 -5.71 -1.93 24.54
N TYR A 278 -6.79 -1.47 25.16
CA TYR A 278 -6.77 -0.32 26.05
C TYR A 278 -6.71 -0.78 27.51
N ALA A 279 -5.56 -0.55 28.14
CA ALA A 279 -5.38 -0.74 29.57
C ALA A 279 -5.43 0.62 30.28
N ASP A 280 -6.42 0.79 31.17
CA ASP A 280 -6.50 1.96 32.05
C ASP A 280 -5.49 1.92 33.20
N SER A 281 -4.70 0.86 33.35
CA SER A 281 -3.73 0.68 34.44
C SER A 281 -2.44 0.03 33.94
N ALA A 282 -1.31 0.43 34.55
CA ALA A 282 0.03 0.05 34.11
C ALA A 282 0.36 -1.45 34.28
N ALA A 283 -0.43 -2.20 35.05
CA ALA A 283 -0.17 -3.61 35.32
C ALA A 283 -0.47 -4.55 34.14
N ALA A 284 -1.16 -4.08 33.09
CA ALA A 284 -1.51 -4.86 31.90
C ALA A 284 -0.60 -4.60 30.67
N ILE A 285 0.51 -3.86 30.87
CA ILE A 285 1.42 -3.33 29.83
C ILE A 285 2.34 -4.40 29.19
N ASN A 286 2.42 -5.62 29.74
CA ASN A 286 3.32 -6.69 29.28
C ASN A 286 2.64 -8.04 29.56
N PRO A 287 2.31 -8.88 28.55
CA PRO A 287 3.01 -9.07 27.29
C PRO A 287 2.59 -8.15 26.13
N GLY A 288 3.53 -7.93 25.21
CA GLY A 288 3.28 -7.37 23.89
C GLY A 288 2.23 -8.17 23.12
N ARG A 289 1.45 -7.49 22.29
CA ARG A 289 0.35 -8.04 21.48
C ARG A 289 0.81 -8.46 20.10
N TYR A 290 1.90 -7.90 19.59
CA TYR A 290 2.37 -8.25 18.25
C TYR A 290 2.83 -9.71 18.17
N ASP A 291 3.61 -10.17 19.17
CA ASP A 291 4.13 -11.55 19.22
C ASP A 291 3.30 -12.51 20.08
N ASP A 292 2.14 -12.09 20.59
CA ASP A 292 1.26 -12.96 21.39
C ASP A 292 0.69 -14.07 20.49
N PRO A 293 1.05 -15.35 20.74
CA PRO A 293 0.59 -16.47 19.92
C PRO A 293 -0.86 -16.89 20.26
N GLY A 294 -1.44 -16.33 21.32
CA GLY A 294 -2.78 -16.64 21.79
C GLY A 294 -3.87 -15.91 20.99
N SER A 295 -5.13 -16.20 21.35
CA SER A 295 -6.30 -15.59 20.71
C SER A 295 -6.44 -14.09 20.97
N ASN A 296 -5.69 -13.54 21.94
CA ASN A 296 -5.65 -12.11 22.21
C ASN A 296 -4.55 -11.37 21.45
N GLY A 297 -3.68 -12.08 20.72
CA GLY A 297 -2.62 -11.47 19.95
C GLY A 297 -3.11 -10.76 18.70
N PHE A 298 -2.30 -9.82 18.23
CA PHE A 298 -2.60 -8.98 17.08
C PHE A 298 -2.88 -9.79 15.82
N THR A 299 -2.02 -10.78 15.53
CA THR A 299 -2.18 -11.68 14.39
C THR A 299 -3.48 -12.49 14.49
N ALA A 300 -3.85 -12.99 15.67
CA ALA A 300 -5.09 -13.74 15.86
C ALA A 300 -6.33 -12.88 15.62
N LYS A 301 -6.35 -11.65 16.17
CA LYS A 301 -7.45 -10.69 15.96
C LYS A 301 -7.56 -10.25 14.50
N ARG A 302 -6.42 -10.05 13.83
CA ARG A 302 -6.37 -9.70 12.42
C ARG A 302 -6.91 -10.81 11.52
N ASN A 303 -6.51 -12.06 11.77
CA ASN A 303 -7.03 -13.23 11.06
C ASN A 303 -8.54 -13.41 11.20
N ALA A 304 -9.09 -13.05 12.35
CA ALA A 304 -10.52 -13.12 12.61
C ALA A 304 -11.30 -11.90 12.08
N PHE A 305 -10.63 -10.93 11.45
CA PHE A 305 -11.19 -9.60 11.15
C PHE A 305 -11.92 -8.98 12.35
N ALA A 306 -11.36 -9.17 13.55
CA ALA A 306 -12.04 -8.85 14.80
C ALA A 306 -12.38 -7.34 14.84
N PRO A 307 -13.65 -6.98 15.01
CA PRO A 307 -14.07 -5.59 15.00
C PRO A 307 -13.66 -4.87 16.28
N TYR A 308 -13.77 -3.54 16.27
CA TYR A 308 -13.74 -2.77 17.52
C TYR A 308 -14.85 -3.27 18.45
N GLU A 309 -14.51 -3.47 19.72
CA GLU A 309 -15.41 -4.04 20.71
C GLU A 309 -16.53 -3.08 21.13
N GLY A 310 -16.35 -1.80 20.85
CA GLY A 310 -17.23 -0.72 21.32
C GLY A 310 -16.66 -0.01 22.54
N ASP A 311 -17.21 1.16 22.84
CA ASP A 311 -16.81 1.96 23.99
C ASP A 311 -17.24 1.28 25.31
N ASN A 312 -16.38 1.41 26.34
CA ASN A 312 -16.63 0.96 27.70
C ASN A 312 -17.00 -0.54 27.85
N GLN A 313 -16.34 -1.42 27.08
CA GLN A 313 -16.51 -2.87 27.18
C GLN A 313 -15.35 -3.52 27.92
N ASN A 314 -15.65 -4.55 28.71
CA ASN A 314 -14.61 -5.37 29.34
C ASN A 314 -14.11 -6.45 28.37
N PRO A 315 -12.83 -6.85 28.44
CA PRO A 315 -11.80 -6.32 29.33
C PRO A 315 -11.05 -5.11 28.75
N ASP A 316 -10.93 -5.02 27.42
CA ASP A 316 -9.88 -4.24 26.77
C ASP A 316 -10.29 -2.84 26.29
N THR A 317 -11.56 -2.42 26.43
CA THR A 317 -12.00 -1.03 26.13
C THR A 317 -12.68 -0.37 27.32
N LYS A 318 -12.46 -0.90 28.53
CA LYS A 318 -13.05 -0.39 29.76
C LYS A 318 -12.63 1.06 29.95
N ASN A 319 -13.58 1.94 30.28
CA ASN A 319 -13.39 3.38 30.43
C ASN A 319 -13.03 4.15 29.15
N LEU A 320 -12.86 3.50 27.99
CA LEU A 320 -12.59 4.17 26.73
C LEU A 320 -13.86 4.76 26.12
N LYS A 321 -13.80 6.04 25.71
CA LYS A 321 -14.94 6.76 25.10
C LYS A 321 -14.53 7.46 23.80
N THR A 322 -14.58 6.73 22.70
CA THR A 322 -14.27 7.26 21.36
C THR A 322 -15.41 8.09 20.78
N GLN A 323 -16.68 7.77 21.10
CA GLN A 323 -17.88 8.37 20.52
C GLN A 323 -17.88 8.40 18.97
N GLY A 324 -17.27 7.41 18.32
CA GLY A 324 -17.28 7.27 16.86
C GLY A 324 -18.19 6.15 16.40
N ASN A 325 -18.53 6.15 15.12
CA ASN A 325 -19.29 5.07 14.48
C ASN A 325 -18.32 4.02 13.94
N PHE A 326 -18.66 2.74 14.04
CA PHE A 326 -17.88 1.65 13.46
C PHE A 326 -18.82 0.59 12.86
N SER A 327 -18.31 -0.18 11.89
CA SER A 327 -19.02 -1.28 11.24
C SER A 327 -18.16 -2.52 11.25
N SER A 328 -18.74 -3.67 11.66
CA SER A 328 -18.02 -4.94 11.70
C SER A 328 -17.61 -5.47 10.33
N THR A 329 -18.19 -4.95 9.24
CA THR A 329 -17.88 -5.40 7.87
C THR A 329 -16.68 -4.67 7.25
N ASP A 330 -16.25 -3.55 7.82
CA ASP A 330 -15.19 -2.72 7.24
C ASP A 330 -13.82 -3.40 7.27
N TYR A 331 -13.58 -4.25 8.27
CA TYR A 331 -12.29 -4.90 8.53
C TYR A 331 -11.89 -5.92 7.46
N THR A 332 -12.87 -6.54 6.79
CA THR A 332 -12.63 -7.45 5.65
C THR A 332 -12.01 -6.74 4.45
N LYS A 333 -12.11 -5.41 4.41
CA LYS A 333 -11.52 -4.53 3.37
C LYS A 333 -10.34 -3.72 3.91
N GLY A 334 -9.90 -4.01 5.13
CA GLY A 334 -8.79 -3.32 5.77
C GLY A 334 -7.44 -3.65 5.13
N ALA A 335 -6.44 -2.83 5.45
CA ALA A 335 -5.05 -3.02 5.05
C ALA A 335 -4.13 -3.03 6.29
N ASN A 336 -2.83 -3.30 6.14
CA ASN A 336 -1.92 -3.12 7.27
C ASN A 336 -1.71 -1.64 7.57
N ARG A 337 -2.38 -1.14 8.62
CA ARG A 337 -2.34 0.28 9.03
C ARG A 337 -1.96 0.48 10.49
N ARG A 338 -1.86 -0.57 11.29
CA ARG A 338 -1.49 -0.42 12.72
C ARG A 338 -0.04 -0.78 13.02
N VAL A 339 0.64 -1.52 12.14
CA VAL A 339 2.10 -1.70 12.20
C VAL A 339 2.73 -0.56 11.42
N VAL A 340 3.40 0.36 12.12
CA VAL A 340 3.82 1.65 11.57
C VAL A 340 5.29 1.95 11.83
N THR A 341 5.88 2.68 10.89
CA THR A 341 7.23 3.22 11.04
C THR A 341 7.14 4.61 11.66
N THR A 342 7.82 4.82 12.79
CA THR A 342 7.89 6.10 13.50
C THR A 342 9.32 6.64 13.49
N ALA A 343 9.46 7.95 13.67
CA ALA A 343 10.76 8.56 13.94
C ALA A 343 11.19 8.23 15.36
N VAL A 344 12.48 7.98 15.57
CA VAL A 344 13.14 8.02 16.87
C VAL A 344 13.93 9.30 16.94
N VAL A 345 13.71 10.09 17.97
CA VAL A 345 14.25 11.44 18.11
C VAL A 345 14.93 11.64 19.46
N ASP A 346 15.85 12.59 19.51
CA ASP A 346 16.32 13.17 20.76
C ASP A 346 15.38 14.30 21.19
N CYS A 347 14.60 14.09 22.24
CA CYS A 347 13.43 14.92 22.55
C CYS A 347 13.67 16.38 23.01
N PRO A 348 14.87 16.80 23.46
CA PRO A 348 15.14 18.22 23.65
C PRO A 348 15.15 19.04 22.35
N SER A 349 15.54 18.44 21.21
CA SER A 349 15.68 19.11 19.91
C SER A 349 14.81 18.51 18.80
N ILE A 350 14.15 17.38 19.05
CA ILE A 350 13.41 16.58 18.07
C ILE A 350 14.29 16.25 16.85
N THR A 351 15.57 15.98 17.11
CA THR A 351 16.53 15.60 16.05
C THR A 351 16.42 14.11 15.76
N LEU A 352 16.28 13.74 14.47
CA LEU A 352 16.10 12.36 14.05
C LEU A 352 17.35 11.50 14.30
N LYS A 353 17.20 10.46 15.12
CA LYS A 353 18.22 9.46 15.44
C LYS A 353 18.06 8.15 14.69
N GLY A 354 16.85 7.83 14.26
CA GLY A 354 16.58 6.64 13.45
C GLY A 354 15.10 6.33 13.38
N PHE A 355 14.76 5.07 13.15
CA PHE A 355 13.37 4.64 12.95
C PHE A 355 13.02 3.44 13.83
N ALA A 356 11.78 3.43 14.33
CA ALA A 356 11.24 2.34 15.12
C ALA A 356 10.01 1.75 14.43
N CYS A 357 9.85 0.44 14.60
CA CYS A 357 8.69 -0.30 14.18
C CYS A 357 7.75 -0.46 15.37
N MET A 358 6.51 0.02 15.23
CA MET A 358 5.55 0.13 16.32
C MET A 358 4.21 -0.49 15.97
N LEU A 359 3.51 -1.01 16.96
CA LEU A 359 2.09 -1.38 16.85
C LEU A 359 1.23 -0.33 17.57
N MET A 360 0.26 0.24 16.87
CA MET A 360 -0.81 1.03 17.48
C MET A 360 -1.75 0.12 18.24
N LEU A 361 -1.97 0.34 19.54
CA LEU A 361 -2.69 -0.61 20.40
C LEU A 361 -4.18 -0.33 20.57
N HIS A 362 -4.58 0.94 20.66
CA HIS A 362 -5.96 1.31 20.92
C HIS A 362 -6.36 2.65 20.27
N PRO A 363 -7.67 2.90 20.06
CA PRO A 363 -8.14 4.19 19.61
C PRO A 363 -8.09 5.20 20.77
N LEU A 364 -8.11 6.47 20.43
CA LEU A 364 -8.06 7.59 21.37
C LEU A 364 -9.45 8.06 21.77
N GLU A 365 -9.59 8.53 23.00
CA GLU A 365 -10.79 9.20 23.47
C GLU A 365 -11.05 10.48 22.66
N LYS A 366 -12.32 10.81 22.39
CA LYS A 366 -12.69 11.97 21.54
C LYS A 366 -12.05 13.29 21.99
N ASN A 367 -11.95 13.47 23.31
CA ASN A 367 -11.40 14.67 23.93
C ASN A 367 -10.02 14.42 24.55
N ALA A 368 -9.28 13.42 24.04
CA ALA A 368 -7.93 13.13 24.50
C ALA A 368 -7.05 14.39 24.40
N SER A 369 -6.74 14.95 25.56
CA SER A 369 -5.94 16.16 25.74
C SER A 369 -5.09 16.03 26.99
N GLY A 370 -3.81 16.38 26.87
CA GLY A 370 -2.86 16.47 27.99
C GLY A 370 -2.28 15.13 28.46
N LYS A 371 -1.34 15.19 29.42
CA LYS A 371 -0.67 14.04 30.09
C LYS A 371 -1.59 13.02 30.76
N LYS A 372 -2.90 13.31 30.88
CA LYS A 372 -3.89 12.40 31.48
C LYS A 372 -4.57 11.50 30.45
N SER A 373 -4.42 11.80 29.16
CA SER A 373 -5.00 11.01 28.08
C SER A 373 -4.03 9.90 27.71
N LYS A 374 -4.43 8.66 28.00
CA LYS A 374 -3.58 7.50 27.79
C LYS A 374 -3.48 7.19 26.31
N MET A 375 -2.26 7.06 25.82
CA MET A 375 -1.97 6.64 24.46
C MET A 375 -0.80 5.66 24.52
N TRP A 376 -0.99 4.46 23.98
CA TRP A 376 0.00 3.39 24.04
C TRP A 376 0.40 2.95 22.63
N LEU A 377 1.72 2.79 22.46
CA LEU A 377 2.32 2.13 21.30
C LEU A 377 3.19 0.98 21.78
N GLU A 378 3.11 -0.17 21.14
CA GLU A 378 4.01 -1.29 21.43
C GLU A 378 5.25 -1.22 20.54
N PHE A 379 6.43 -1.30 21.16
CA PHE A 379 7.70 -1.39 20.44
C PHE A 379 7.91 -2.80 19.88
N ILE A 380 8.00 -2.90 18.56
CA ILE A 380 8.28 -4.18 17.87
C ILE A 380 9.80 -4.34 17.68
N GLY A 381 10.50 -3.28 17.29
CA GLY A 381 11.92 -3.33 17.03
C GLY A 381 12.44 -2.14 16.23
N ASN A 382 13.72 -2.18 15.85
CA ASN A 382 14.28 -1.20 14.92
C ASN A 382 13.69 -1.43 13.52
N ALA A 383 13.12 -0.39 12.90
CA ALA A 383 12.47 -0.50 11.60
C ALA A 383 13.44 -0.86 10.47
N GLU A 384 14.73 -0.54 10.63
CA GLU A 384 15.81 -0.81 9.68
C GLU A 384 16.37 -2.24 9.77
N SER A 385 16.03 -2.97 10.84
CA SER A 385 16.57 -4.30 11.07
C SER A 385 16.15 -5.30 9.99
N VAL A 386 17.03 -6.25 9.70
CA VAL A 386 16.70 -7.38 8.82
C VAL A 386 15.57 -8.17 9.46
N GLY A 387 14.48 -8.36 8.72
CA GLY A 387 13.28 -9.04 9.22
C GLY A 387 12.28 -8.13 9.94
N SER A 388 12.53 -6.81 10.02
CA SER A 388 11.54 -5.85 10.50
C SER A 388 10.20 -6.01 9.78
N PRO A 389 9.07 -6.11 10.50
CA PRO A 389 7.76 -6.24 9.89
C PRO A 389 7.25 -4.91 9.35
N CYS A 390 7.82 -3.77 9.77
CA CYS A 390 7.40 -2.47 9.27
C CYS A 390 7.84 -2.27 7.82
N ALA A 391 6.85 -2.12 6.95
CA ALA A 391 7.00 -1.63 5.59
C ALA A 391 6.28 -0.28 5.50
N THR A 392 6.85 0.65 4.75
CA THR A 392 6.21 1.94 4.46
C THR A 392 6.18 2.21 2.96
N ALA A 393 5.59 3.34 2.57
CA ALA A 393 5.68 3.86 1.21
C ALA A 393 6.93 4.73 1.05
N GLY A 394 7.37 4.92 -0.19
CA GLY A 394 8.52 5.76 -0.52
C GLY A 394 9.33 5.22 -1.69
N LEU A 395 10.51 5.81 -1.91
CA LEU A 395 11.41 5.42 -3.00
C LEU A 395 12.36 4.34 -2.51
N ALA A 396 12.54 3.28 -3.29
CA ALA A 396 13.51 2.21 -3.02
C ALA A 396 14.93 2.59 -3.44
N GLY A 397 15.93 1.85 -2.94
CA GLY A 397 17.32 1.95 -3.39
C GLY A 397 18.26 2.69 -2.45
N GLY A 398 17.87 2.86 -1.18
CA GLY A 398 18.78 3.34 -0.16
C GLY A 398 19.70 2.24 0.35
N THR A 399 20.76 2.64 1.06
CA THR A 399 21.68 1.71 1.74
C THR A 399 21.23 1.39 3.18
N SER A 400 20.32 2.19 3.74
CA SER A 400 19.75 2.06 5.08
C SER A 400 18.35 2.69 5.12
N GLY A 401 17.56 2.34 6.14
CA GLY A 401 16.21 2.87 6.34
C GLY A 401 15.12 1.79 6.32
N PRO A 402 13.90 2.14 6.80
CA PRO A 402 12.72 1.31 6.70
C PRO A 402 12.49 0.73 5.30
N LYS A 403 11.82 -0.42 5.25
CA LYS A 403 11.62 -1.12 3.98
C LYS A 403 10.44 -0.54 3.20
N VAL A 404 10.60 -0.41 1.89
CA VAL A 404 9.53 -0.05 0.95
C VAL A 404 9.35 -1.15 -0.11
N PRO A 405 8.13 -1.37 -0.60
CA PRO A 405 7.90 -2.26 -1.74
C PRO A 405 8.63 -1.75 -2.99
N THR A 406 9.29 -2.65 -3.72
CA THR A 406 10.03 -2.33 -4.93
C THR A 406 9.85 -3.40 -6.00
N LEU A 407 9.69 -2.97 -7.25
CA LEU A 407 9.69 -3.87 -8.40
C LEU A 407 11.12 -4.32 -8.69
N VAL A 408 11.28 -5.61 -8.91
CA VAL A 408 12.56 -6.26 -9.23
C VAL A 408 12.51 -7.01 -10.56
N GLN A 409 11.34 -7.08 -11.20
CA GLN A 409 11.15 -7.60 -12.55
C GLN A 409 9.85 -7.08 -13.17
#